data_AF-A0A661IHC8-F1
#
_entry.id   AF-A0A661IHC8-F1
#
_cell.length_a   1.000
_cell.length_b   1.000
_cell.length_c   1.000
_cell.angle_alpha   90.00
_cell.angle_beta   90.00
_cell.angle_gamma   90.00
#
_symmetry.space_group_name_H-M   'P 1'
#
loop_
_entity.id
_entity.type
_entity.pdbx_description
1 polymer ?
#
loop_
_entity_poly.entity_id
_entity_poly.type
_entity_poly.pdbx_seq_one_letter_code
_entity_poly.pdbx_strand_id
1 'polypeptide(L)'
;MSIRRTKPLMPMLTSSILKRSTKYYPNMEIVSRGLHKEWRYTYADLTERVSGLANALSRLGIGRGDIVATFAWNTHRHLHK
;
A
#
# COMPACT_ATOMS: atom_id res chain seq x y z
N MET A 1 25.31 32.80 -9.17
CA MET A 1 25.26 32.40 -7.74
C MET A 1 24.08 31.44 -7.57
N SER A 2 24.34 30.14 -7.37
CA SER A 2 23.29 29.10 -7.37
C SER A 2 22.81 28.81 -5.96
N ILE A 3 21.59 29.21 -5.62
CA ILE A 3 20.93 28.85 -4.36
C ILE A 3 20.59 27.35 -4.42
N ARG A 4 21.36 26.51 -3.73
CA ARG A 4 21.01 25.09 -3.55
C ARG A 4 19.97 24.98 -2.45
N ARG A 5 18.86 24.28 -2.73
CA ARG A 5 17.85 23.96 -1.72
C ARG A 5 18.45 23.05 -0.64
N THR A 6 18.21 23.39 0.62
CA THR A 6 18.70 22.68 1.82
C THR A 6 17.80 21.54 2.26
N LYS A 7 16.53 21.51 1.82
CA LYS A 7 15.60 20.40 2.10
C LYS A 7 15.60 19.39 0.95
N PRO A 8 15.71 18.07 1.24
CA PRO A 8 15.56 17.04 0.21
C PRO A 8 14.14 17.06 -0.35
N LEU A 9 14.02 16.95 -1.67
CA LEU A 9 12.74 16.80 -2.34
C LEU A 9 12.16 15.42 -1.99
N MET A 10 11.00 15.40 -1.33
CA MET A 10 10.27 14.16 -1.06
C MET A 10 9.25 13.93 -2.18
N PRO A 11 9.37 12.86 -2.98
CA PRO A 11 8.39 12.55 -3.99
C PRO A 11 7.06 12.12 -3.36
N MET A 12 5.94 12.59 -3.92
CA MET A 12 4.59 12.24 -3.49
C MET A 12 4.19 10.86 -4.03
N LEU A 13 4.71 9.82 -3.37
CA LEU A 13 4.42 8.44 -3.70
C LEU A 13 3.27 7.93 -2.83
N THR A 14 2.36 7.14 -3.40
CA THR A 14 1.33 6.41 -2.66
C THR A 14 1.94 5.47 -1.62
N SER A 15 3.12 4.91 -1.90
CA SER A 15 3.88 4.10 -0.93
C SER A 15 4.35 4.90 0.29
N SER A 16 4.54 6.22 0.17
CA SER A 16 4.89 7.09 1.30
C SER A 16 3.74 7.20 2.31
N ILE A 17 2.48 7.12 1.85
CA ILE A 17 1.29 7.13 2.70
C ILE A 17 1.24 5.86 3.54
N LEU A 18 1.39 4.69 2.89
CA LEU A 18 1.40 3.39 3.56
C LEU A 18 2.55 3.25 4.57
N LYS A 19 3.75 3.73 4.21
CA LYS A 19 4.89 3.75 5.14
C LYS A 19 4.63 4.61 6.36
N ARG A 20 3.96 5.76 6.20
CA ARG A 20 3.61 6.65 7.31
C ARG A 20 2.57 6.00 8.22
N SER A 21 1.51 5.42 7.67
CA SER A 21 0.48 4.75 8.48
C SER A 21 1.06 3.59 9.29
N THR A 22 1.93 2.78 8.68
CA THR A 22 2.63 1.69 9.38
C THR A 22 3.56 2.20 10.48
N LYS A 23 4.28 3.29 10.23
CA LYS A 23 5.25 3.82 11.20
C LYS A 23 4.60 4.41 12.45
N TYR A 24 3.51 5.14 12.28
CA TYR A 24 2.88 5.88 13.38
C TYR A 24 1.65 5.18 13.97
N TYR A 25 1.00 4.32 13.20
CA TYR A 25 -0.25 3.66 13.57
C TYR A 25 -0.25 2.16 13.24
N PRO A 26 0.81 1.40 13.57
CA PRO A 26 0.94 0.00 13.14
C PRO A 26 -0.22 -0.87 13.61
N ASN A 27 -0.72 -0.63 14.83
CA ASN A 27 -1.75 -1.44 15.49
C ASN A 27 -3.18 -0.91 15.26
N MET A 28 -3.35 0.16 14.49
CA MET A 28 -4.70 0.66 14.18
C MET A 28 -5.43 -0.35 13.29
N GLU A 29 -6.62 -0.74 13.74
CA GLU A 29 -7.45 -1.72 13.04
C GLU A 29 -8.12 -1.11 11.81
N ILE A 30 -8.04 -1.85 10.72
CA ILE A 30 -8.80 -1.68 9.49
C ILE A 30 -9.91 -2.72 9.52
N VAL A 31 -11.14 -2.25 9.68
CA VAL A 31 -12.33 -3.09 9.71
C VAL A 31 -13.01 -3.03 8.34
N SER A 32 -13.23 -4.17 7.71
CA SER A 32 -13.94 -4.28 6.44
C SER A 32 -15.09 -5.27 6.56
N ARG A 33 -16.30 -4.80 6.27
CA ARG A 33 -17.50 -5.62 6.30
C ARG A 33 -17.65 -6.35 4.96
N GLY A 34 -17.49 -7.66 4.97
CA GLY A 34 -17.82 -8.52 3.82
C GLY A 34 -19.29 -8.95 3.85
N LEU A 35 -19.75 -9.56 2.75
CA LEU A 35 -21.13 -10.09 2.61
C LEU A 35 -21.51 -11.12 3.69
N HIS A 36 -20.54 -11.90 4.19
CA HIS A 36 -20.78 -12.98 5.15
C HIS A 36 -19.97 -12.88 6.46
N LYS A 37 -18.91 -12.06 6.49
CA LYS A 37 -18.02 -11.92 7.65
C LYS A 37 -17.34 -10.57 7.68
N GLU A 38 -17.13 -10.06 8.89
CA GLU A 38 -16.28 -8.91 9.16
C GLU A 38 -14.80 -9.34 9.19
N TRP A 39 -13.97 -8.57 8.51
CA TRP A 39 -12.53 -8.76 8.46
C TRP A 39 -11.87 -7.63 9.24
N ARG A 40 -10.98 -7.99 10.17
CA ARG A 40 -10.15 -7.06 10.93
C ARG A 40 -8.69 -7.41 10.71
N TYR A 41 -7.89 -6.40 10.44
CA TYR A 41 -6.44 -6.49 10.33
C TYR A 41 -5.84 -5.12 10.62
N THR A 42 -4.55 -5.05 10.88
CA THR A 42 -3.86 -3.81 11.24
C THR A 42 -3.17 -3.17 10.05
N TYR A 43 -2.70 -1.93 10.18
CA TYR A 43 -1.81 -1.32 9.17
C TYR A 43 -0.49 -2.08 8.98
N ALA A 44 0.01 -2.76 10.03
CA ALA A 44 1.16 -3.64 9.91
C ALA A 44 0.86 -4.83 8.98
N ASP A 45 -0.27 -5.51 9.22
CA ASP A 45 -0.72 -6.65 8.40
C ASP A 45 -0.95 -6.24 6.94
N LEU A 46 -1.52 -5.04 6.72
CA LEU A 46 -1.72 -4.49 5.39
C LEU A 46 -0.39 -4.35 4.64
N THR A 47 0.61 -3.75 5.29
CA THR A 47 1.90 -3.47 4.67
C THR A 47 2.68 -4.73 4.33
N GLU A 48 2.60 -5.76 5.17
CA GLU A 48 3.18 -7.07 4.87
C GLU A 48 2.57 -7.67 3.60
N ARG A 49 1.24 -7.65 3.51
CA ARG A 49 0.50 -8.19 2.35
C ARG A 49 0.77 -7.41 1.06
N VAL A 50 0.77 -6.09 1.12
CA VAL A 50 1.09 -5.23 -0.04
C VAL A 50 2.52 -5.48 -0.52
N SER A 51 3.47 -5.62 0.41
CA SER A 51 4.86 -5.94 0.07
C SER A 51 4.98 -7.33 -0.57
N GLY A 52 4.25 -8.32 -0.03
CA GLY A 52 4.18 -9.67 -0.60
C GLY A 52 3.61 -9.68 -2.02
N LEU A 53 2.53 -8.93 -2.28
CA LEU A 53 1.95 -8.80 -3.61
C LEU A 53 2.91 -8.09 -4.57
N ALA A 54 3.52 -6.98 -4.15
CA ALA A 54 4.49 -6.25 -4.98
C ALA A 54 5.68 -7.15 -5.39
N ASN A 55 6.17 -7.98 -4.46
CA ASN A 55 7.21 -8.95 -4.74
C ASN A 55 6.73 -10.05 -5.71
N ALA A 56 5.51 -10.54 -5.55
CA ALA A 56 4.93 -11.53 -6.45
C ALA A 56 4.74 -10.98 -7.88
N LEU A 57 4.22 -9.76 -8.02
CA LEU A 57 4.08 -9.09 -9.31
C LEU A 57 5.44 -8.86 -9.99
N SER A 58 6.44 -8.41 -9.22
CA SER A 58 7.82 -8.27 -9.69
C SER A 58 8.39 -9.61 -10.19
N ARG A 59 8.15 -10.71 -9.46
CA ARG A 59 8.54 -12.07 -9.88
C ARG A 59 7.82 -12.56 -11.14
N LEU A 60 6.62 -12.06 -11.42
CA LEU A 60 5.87 -12.33 -12.65
C LEU A 60 6.34 -11.47 -13.84
N GLY A 61 7.37 -10.63 -13.65
CA GLY A 61 7.96 -9.80 -14.69
C GLY A 61 7.29 -8.44 -14.87
N ILE A 62 6.38 -8.05 -13.98
CA ILE A 62 5.68 -6.75 -14.05
C ILE A 62 6.62 -5.65 -13.55
N GLY A 63 6.87 -4.67 -14.41
CA GLY A 63 7.80 -3.57 -14.20
C GLY A 63 7.14 -2.19 -14.13
N ARG A 64 7.97 -1.15 -14.24
CA ARG A 64 7.49 0.23 -14.27
C ARG A 64 6.76 0.51 -15.58
N GLY A 65 5.54 1.05 -15.48
CA GLY A 65 4.73 1.42 -16.65
C GLY A 65 3.73 0.34 -17.06
N ASP A 66 3.85 -0.87 -16.50
CA ASP A 66 2.91 -1.96 -16.76
C ASP A 66 1.58 -1.73 -16.05
N ILE A 67 0.49 -2.17 -16.69
CA ILE A 67 -0.87 -2.01 -16.18
C ILE A 67 -1.30 -3.29 -15.46
N VAL A 68 -1.64 -3.16 -14.17
CA VAL A 68 -2.22 -4.26 -13.38
C VAL A 68 -3.70 -3.98 -13.15
N ALA A 69 -4.56 -4.76 -13.81
CA ALA A 69 -6.01 -4.61 -13.68
C ALA A 69 -6.56 -5.36 -12.45
N THR A 70 -7.38 -4.66 -11.66
CA THR A 70 -8.04 -5.23 -10.48
C THR A 70 -9.55 -5.32 -10.72
N PHE A 71 -10.06 -6.53 -10.92
CA PHE A 71 -11.50 -6.78 -10.83
C PHE A 71 -11.85 -7.28 -9.43
N ALA A 72 -12.25 -6.35 -8.55
CA ALA A 72 -12.63 -6.65 -7.17
C ALA A 72 -13.69 -5.68 -6.68
N TRP A 73 -14.73 -6.21 -6.04
CA TRP A 73 -15.72 -5.44 -5.29
C TRP A 73 -15.05 -4.62 -4.18
N ASN A 74 -15.67 -3.51 -3.76
CA ASN A 74 -15.17 -2.68 -2.66
C ASN A 74 -15.36 -3.40 -1.31
N THR A 75 -14.47 -4.35 -1.05
CA THR A 75 -14.35 -5.19 0.14
C THR A 75 -12.87 -5.28 0.51
N HIS A 76 -12.49 -5.86 1.66
CA HIS A 76 -11.10 -5.93 2.17
C HIS A 76 -10.03 -6.36 1.14
N ARG A 77 -10.42 -6.98 0.02
CA ARG A 77 -9.56 -7.33 -1.11
C ARG A 77 -9.12 -6.14 -1.98
N HIS A 78 -9.84 -5.02 -1.99
CA HIS A 78 -9.47 -3.83 -2.78
C HIS A 78 -8.36 -2.99 -2.12
N LEU A 79 -8.12 -3.19 -0.81
CA LEU A 79 -7.04 -2.51 -0.08
C LEU A 79 -5.67 -3.22 -0.22
N HIS A 80 -5.67 -4.49 -0.61
CA HIS A 80 -4.47 -5.34 -0.71
C HIS A 80 -3.94 -5.49 -2.14
N LYS A 81 -4.67 -5.02 -3.15
CA LYS A 81 -4.25 -5.13 -4.56
C LYS A 81 -3.37 -3.95 -4.98
#